data_AF-D1PSQ1-F1
#
_entry.id   AF-D1PSQ1-F1
#
_cell.length_a   1.000
_cell.length_b   1.000
_cell.length_c   1.000
_cell.angle_alpha   90.00
_cell.angle_beta   90.00
_cell.angle_gamma   90.00
#
_symmetry.space_group_name_H-M   'P 1'
#
loop_
_entity.id
_entity.type
_entity.pdbx_description
1 polymer ?
#
loop_
_entity_poly.entity_id
_entity_poly.type
_entity_poly.pdbx_seq_one_letter_code
_entity_poly.pdbx_strand_id
1 'polypeptide(L)' 'MAPTKTEIRHAAGIDYTLTRRRVRNINLRVRADGSVAASASPRVPAGMVDAFVASR' A
#
# COMPACT_ATOMS: atom_id res chain seq x y z
N MET A 1 -17.90 4.62 11.48
CA MET A 1 -16.91 3.95 10.60
C MET A 1 -15.65 4.81 10.63
N ALA A 2 -14.50 4.32 11.10
CA ALA A 2 -13.28 5.14 11.13
C ALA A 2 -12.85 5.45 9.68
N PRO A 3 -12.45 6.70 9.36
CA PRO A 3 -12.05 7.05 8.01
C PRO A 3 -10.81 6.25 7.62
N THR A 4 -10.89 5.58 6.47
CA THR A 4 -9.75 4.89 5.88
C THR A 4 -8.76 5.94 5.38
N LYS A 5 -7.58 6.03 5.99
CA LYS A 5 -6.53 6.93 5.48
C LYS A 5 -5.96 6.33 4.20
N THR A 6 -6.11 7.06 3.10
CA THR A 6 -5.54 6.72 1.79
C THR A 6 -4.52 7.78 1.41
N GLU A 7 -3.35 7.35 0.92
CA GLU A 7 -2.28 8.24 0.47
C GLU A 7 -1.63 7.66 -0.80
N ILE A 8 -1.24 8.51 -1.74
CA ILE A 8 -0.42 8.11 -2.90
C ILE A 8 1.04 8.11 -2.44
N ARG A 9 1.78 7.06 -2.80
CA ARG A 9 3.19 6.90 -2.50
C ARG A 9 3.94 6.44 -3.73
N HIS A 10 5.25 6.64 -3.69
CA HIS A 10 6.16 6.24 -4.75
C HIS A 10 7.27 5.37 -4.15
N ALA A 11 7.49 4.20 -4.74
CA ALA A 11 8.56 3.29 -4.34
C ALA A 11 9.11 2.55 -5.56
N ALA A 12 10.44 2.52 -5.72
CA ALA A 12 11.12 1.83 -6.83
C ALA A 12 10.58 2.14 -8.24
N GLY A 13 10.18 3.39 -8.49
CA GLY A 13 9.62 3.79 -9.79
C GLY A 13 8.12 3.51 -9.94
N ILE A 14 7.45 2.96 -8.92
CA ILE A 14 6.04 2.60 -8.93
C ILE A 14 5.24 3.58 -8.08
N ASP A 15 4.27 4.25 -8.70
CA ASP A 15 3.22 4.97 -8.00
C ASP A 15 2.15 3.99 -7.55
N TYR A 16 1.82 4.04 -6.26
CA TYR A 16 0.78 3.18 -5.69
C TYR A 16 -0.07 3.90 -4.65
N THR A 17 -1.30 3.44 -4.52
CA THR A 17 -2.23 3.93 -3.50
C THR A 17 -2.12 3.07 -2.25
N LEU A 18 -1.69 3.65 -1.13
CA LEU A 18 -1.68 2.99 0.16
C LEU A 18 -2.97 3.28 0.93
N THR A 19 -3.71 2.23 1.28
CA THR A 19 -4.87 2.34 2.17
C THR A 19 -4.60 1.70 3.54
N ARG A 20 -4.85 2.45 4.62
CA ARG A 20 -4.67 1.97 6.00
C ARG A 20 -5.94 1.32 6.54
N ARG A 21 -5.91 0.01 6.80
CA ARG A 21 -7.06 -0.80 7.28
C ARG A 21 -6.61 -1.84 8.29
N ARG A 22 -7.51 -2.36 9.12
CA ARG A 22 -7.21 -3.46 10.07
C ARG A 22 -7.05 -4.81 9.36
N VAL A 23 -6.00 -4.94 8.56
CA VAL A 23 -5.58 -6.18 7.89
C VAL A 23 -4.38 -6.79 8.62
N ARG A 24 -4.24 -8.12 8.56
CA ARG A 24 -3.12 -8.84 9.19
C ARG A 24 -1.83 -8.76 8.36
N ASN A 25 -1.95 -8.75 7.04
CA ASN A 25 -0.82 -8.73 6.10
C ASN A 25 -0.73 -7.38 5.37
N ILE A 26 0.46 -7.08 4.83
CA ILE A 26 0.57 -6.10 3.75
C ILE A 26 0.07 -6.80 2.48
N ASN A 27 -0.99 -6.27 1.88
CA ASN A 27 -1.53 -6.80 0.63
C ASN A 27 -1.16 -5.86 -0.51
N LEU A 28 -0.72 -6.42 -1.64
CA LEU A 28 -0.47 -5.71 -2.89
C LEU A 28 -1.46 -6.20 -3.95
N ARG A 29 -2.01 -5.27 -4.71
CA ARG A 29 -2.87 -5.56 -5.85
C ARG A 29 -2.40 -4.76 -7.05
N VAL A 30 -2.02 -5.47 -8.09
CA VAL A 30 -1.76 -4.92 -9.42
C VAL A 30 -3.03 -5.15 -10.24
N ARG A 31 -3.56 -4.09 -10.85
CA ARG A 31 -4.74 -4.17 -11.72
C ARG A 31 -4.31 -4.27 -13.19
N ALA A 32 -5.22 -4.72 -14.04
CA ALA A 32 -4.96 -4.85 -15.48
C ALA A 32 -4.68 -3.50 -16.17
N ASP A 33 -5.15 -2.40 -15.59
CA ASP A 33 -4.86 -1.02 -16.03
C ASP A 33 -3.48 -0.51 -15.60
N GLY A 34 -2.67 -1.35 -14.93
CA GLY A 34 -1.34 -0.99 -14.43
C GLY A 34 -1.35 -0.27 -13.08
N SER A 35 -2.52 0.08 -12.53
CA SER A 35 -2.58 0.73 -11.23
C SER A 35 -2.24 -0.22 -10.09
N VAL A 36 -1.47 0.28 -9.12
CA VAL A 36 -1.02 -0.48 -7.95
C VAL A 36 -1.71 0.04 -6.69
N ALA A 37 -2.26 -0.88 -5.91
CA ALA A 37 -2.85 -0.58 -4.61
C ALA A 37 -2.23 -1.47 -3.54
N ALA A 38 -1.83 -0.87 -2.43
CA ALA A 38 -1.38 -1.55 -1.25
C ALA A 38 -2.34 -1.30 -0.09
N SER A 39 -2.52 -2.31 0.76
CA SER A 39 -3.21 -2.13 2.04
C SER A 39 -2.38 -2.69 3.17
N ALA A 40 -2.35 -1.96 4.28
CA ALA A 40 -1.59 -2.36 5.45
C ALA A 40 -2.29 -1.90 6.73
N SER A 41 -1.97 -2.59 7.83
CA SER A 41 -2.34 -2.14 9.17
C SER A 41 -1.87 -0.70 9.42
N PRO A 42 -2.65 0.14 10.13
CA PRO A 42 -2.18 1.46 10.57
C PRO A 42 -0.90 1.40 11.41
N ARG A 43 -0.58 0.25 12.00
CA ARG A 43 0.63 0.04 12.82
C ARG A 43 1.88 -0.30 12.01
N VAL A 44 1.73 -0.63 10.72
CA VAL A 44 2.88 -0.94 9.85
C VAL A 44 3.48 0.38 9.36
N PRO A 45 4.79 0.64 9.53
CA PRO A 45 5.42 1.85 8.98
C PRO A 45 5.27 1.95 7.46
N ALA A 46 5.10 3.17 6.94
CA ALA A 46 4.96 3.37 5.49
C ALA A 46 6.20 2.87 4.71
N GLY A 47 7.41 3.09 5.23
CA GLY A 47 8.65 2.59 4.61
C GLY A 47 8.72 1.06 4.49
N MET A 48 8.08 0.32 5.40
CA MET A 48 7.98 -1.14 5.27
C MET A 48 7.02 -1.54 4.15
N VAL A 49 5.97 -0.74 3.91
CA VAL A 49 5.11 -0.92 2.74
C VAL A 49 5.87 -0.56 1.46
N ASP A 50 6.62 0.54 1.45
CA ASP A 50 7.44 0.96 0.29
C ASP A 50 8.43 -0.17 -0.08
N ALA A 51 9.13 -0.74 0.90
CA ALA A 51 10.05 -1.86 0.71
C ALA A 51 9.35 -3.13 0.19
N PHE A 52 8.14 -3.43 0.70
CA PHE A 52 7.35 -4.57 0.21
C PHE A 52 6.86 -4.37 -1.23
N VAL A 53 6.50 -3.14 -1.62
CA VAL A 53 6.15 -2.85 -3.03
C VAL A 53 7.38 -2.97 -3.92
N ALA A 54 8.53 -2.47 -3.47
CA ALA A 54 9.79 -2.54 -4.20
C ALA A 54 10.34 -3.97 -4.38
N SER A 55 9.93 -4.92 -3.54
CA SER A 55 10.41 -6.31 -3.58
C SER A 55 9.53 -7.27 -4.38
N ARG A 56 8.62 -6.76 -5.22
CA ARG A 56 7.59 -7.55 -5.91
C ARG A 56 7.63 -7.40 -7.42
#